data_AF-B3EAL8-F1
#
_entry.id   AF-B3EAL8-F1
#
_cell.length_a   1.000
_cell.length_b   1.000
_cell.length_c   1.000
_cell.angle_alpha   90.00
_cell.angle_beta   90.00
_cell.angle_gamma   90.00
#
_symmetry.space_group_name_H-M   'P 1'
#
loop_
_entity.id
_entity.type
_entity.pdbx_description
1 polymer ?
#
loop_
_entity_poly.entity_id
_entity_poly.type
_entity_poly.pdbx_seq_one_letter_code
_entity_poly.pdbx_strand_id
1 'polypeptide(L)'
;MSDLTLTHSTSSDGSALKISVAGRLAIDTAAELHGLLLEEIPSTNILLDVSGIEEIDLAGMQLICSACRTALRVQKRFNFSGCISPDVKKTIECVGLQRQSTCKHNADLPCIWCGGIN
;
A
#
# COMPACT_ATOMS: atom_id res chain seq x y z
N MET A 1 -11.21 -2.65 19.43
CA MET A 1 -11.46 -3.28 18.12
C MET A 1 -10.72 -2.43 17.12
N SER A 2 -10.01 -3.04 16.17
CA SER A 2 -9.28 -2.27 15.17
C SER A 2 -10.27 -1.65 14.20
N ASP A 3 -10.01 -0.40 13.82
CA ASP A 3 -10.80 0.33 12.83
C ASP A 3 -10.24 0.10 11.41
N LEU A 4 -9.37 -0.91 11.22
CA LEU A 4 -8.86 -1.35 9.94
C LEU A 4 -9.54 -2.66 9.53
N THR A 5 -10.08 -2.70 8.31
CA THR A 5 -10.66 -3.89 7.71
C THR A 5 -9.82 -4.32 6.53
N LEU A 6 -9.46 -5.60 6.49
CA LEU A 6 -8.71 -6.23 5.40
C LEU A 6 -9.56 -7.32 4.75
N THR A 7 -9.72 -7.24 3.44
CA THR A 7 -10.25 -8.34 2.62
C THR A 7 -9.27 -8.65 1.51
N HIS A 8 -9.14 -9.91 1.12
CA HIS A 8 -8.24 -10.29 0.05
C HIS A 8 -8.83 -11.35 -0.88
N SER A 9 -8.42 -11.33 -2.13
CA SER A 9 -8.80 -12.32 -3.14
C SER A 9 -7.68 -12.51 -4.16
N THR A 10 -7.53 -13.72 -4.67
CA THR A 10 -6.58 -14.00 -5.75
C THR A 10 -7.14 -13.50 -7.08
N SER A 11 -6.29 -12.95 -7.95
CA SER A 11 -6.65 -12.59 -9.31
C SER A 11 -7.11 -13.82 -10.10
N SER A 12 -7.92 -13.59 -11.14
CA SER A 12 -8.50 -14.66 -11.98
C SER A 12 -7.45 -15.54 -12.66
N ASP A 13 -6.26 -15.00 -12.92
CA ASP A 13 -5.11 -15.70 -13.49
C ASP A 13 -4.16 -16.31 -12.45
N GLY A 14 -4.46 -16.15 -11.15
CA GLY A 14 -3.62 -16.66 -10.05
C GLY A 14 -2.31 -15.90 -9.84
N SER A 15 -2.06 -14.82 -10.60
CA SER A 15 -0.75 -14.16 -10.63
C SER A 15 -0.52 -13.12 -9.52
N ALA A 16 -1.59 -12.67 -8.86
CA ALA A 16 -1.53 -11.68 -7.80
C ALA A 16 -2.59 -11.90 -6.72
N LEU A 17 -2.28 -11.46 -5.50
CA LEU A 17 -3.25 -11.28 -4.42
C LEU A 17 -3.69 -9.81 -4.39
N LYS A 18 -4.99 -9.58 -4.56
CA LYS A 18 -5.60 -8.27 -4.33
C LYS A 18 -5.91 -8.16 -2.84
N ILE A 19 -5.42 -7.11 -2.19
CA ILE A 19 -5.70 -6.78 -0.78
C ILE A 19 -6.43 -5.44 -0.77
N SER A 20 -7.67 -5.43 -0.28
CA SER A 20 -8.44 -4.20 -0.06
C SER A 20 -8.33 -3.78 1.40
N VAL A 21 -7.95 -2.52 1.60
CA VAL A 21 -7.72 -1.91 2.91
C VAL A 21 -8.77 -0.82 3.12
N ALA A 22 -9.55 -0.94 4.20
CA ALA A 22 -10.56 0.05 4.56
C ALA A 22 -10.41 0.54 6.01
N GLY A 23 -10.65 1.84 6.23
CA GLY A 23 -10.56 2.48 7.54
C GLY A 23 -9.21 3.16 7.81
N ARG A 24 -8.76 3.17 9.07
CA ARG A 24 -7.57 3.92 9.52
C ARG A 24 -6.31 3.06 9.46
N LEU A 25 -5.35 3.41 8.62
CA LEU A 25 -4.03 2.78 8.55
C LEU A 25 -2.98 3.61 9.33
N ALA A 26 -2.88 3.37 10.62
CA ALA A 26 -2.04 4.12 11.54
C ALA A 26 -1.15 3.20 12.40
N ILE A 27 -0.26 3.75 13.23
CA ILE A 27 0.70 2.98 14.02
C ILE A 27 0.08 1.85 14.87
N ASP A 28 -1.15 2.05 15.36
CA ASP A 28 -1.90 1.11 16.18
C ASP A 28 -2.62 0.01 15.37
N THR A 29 -2.93 0.26 14.10
CA THR A 29 -3.66 -0.69 13.23
C THR A 29 -2.79 -1.32 12.13
N ALA A 30 -1.64 -0.72 11.82
CA ALA A 30 -0.75 -1.15 10.73
C ALA A 30 -0.19 -2.57 10.92
N ALA A 31 -0.18 -3.10 12.15
CA ALA A 31 0.26 -4.45 12.45
C ALA A 31 -0.54 -5.52 11.68
N GLU A 32 -1.82 -5.30 11.43
CA GLU A 32 -2.69 -6.24 10.71
C GLU A 32 -2.28 -6.35 9.24
N LEU A 33 -2.10 -5.22 8.56
CA LEU A 33 -1.62 -5.21 7.18
C LEU A 33 -0.20 -5.74 7.11
N HIS A 34 0.65 -5.43 8.09
CA HIS A 34 2.02 -5.94 8.16
C HIS A 34 2.05 -7.47 8.23
N GLY A 35 1.21 -8.08 9.07
CA GLY A 35 1.11 -9.54 9.18
C GLY A 35 0.77 -10.21 7.85
N LEU A 36 -0.28 -9.71 7.18
CA LEU A 36 -0.71 -10.23 5.88
C LEU A 36 0.38 -10.07 4.80
N LEU A 37 1.03 -8.89 4.74
CA LEU A 37 2.08 -8.64 3.77
C LEU A 37 3.33 -9.50 4.00
N LEU A 38 3.67 -9.77 5.26
CA LEU A 38 4.82 -10.59 5.61
C LEU A 38 4.65 -12.04 5.12
N GLU A 39 3.43 -12.57 5.20
CA GLU A 39 3.08 -13.91 4.74
C GLU A 39 3.06 -14.02 3.20
N GLU A 40 2.50 -13.02 2.52
CA GLU A 40 2.14 -13.12 1.11
C GLU A 40 3.24 -12.66 0.14
N ILE A 41 4.01 -11.61 0.51
CA ILE A 41 5.04 -11.02 -0.38
C ILE A 41 6.06 -12.04 -0.89
N PRO A 42 6.53 -13.05 -0.13
CA PRO A 42 7.47 -14.04 -0.67
C PRO A 42 6.92 -14.85 -1.85
N SER A 43 5.60 -15.04 -1.91
CA SER A 43 4.96 -16.06 -2.76
C SER A 43 4.25 -15.46 -3.97
N THR A 44 3.63 -14.29 -3.84
CA THR A 44 2.75 -13.72 -4.87
C THR A 44 3.01 -12.25 -5.14
N ASN A 45 2.51 -11.75 -6.27
CA ASN A 45 2.46 -10.31 -6.51
C ASN A 45 1.32 -9.70 -5.69
N ILE A 46 1.47 -8.46 -5.23
CA ILE A 46 0.45 -7.76 -4.45
C ILE A 46 -0.17 -6.66 -5.29
N LEU A 47 -1.51 -6.58 -5.25
CA LEU A 47 -2.28 -5.42 -5.71
C LEU A 47 -3.03 -4.83 -4.50
N LEU A 48 -2.54 -3.72 -3.96
CA LEU A 48 -3.13 -3.04 -2.81
C LEU A 48 -4.20 -2.05 -3.26
N ASP A 49 -5.46 -2.32 -2.93
CA ASP A 49 -6.57 -1.41 -3.15
C ASP A 49 -6.72 -0.46 -1.96
N VAL A 50 -6.43 0.81 -2.22
CA VAL A 50 -6.37 1.88 -1.21
C VAL A 50 -7.64 2.73 -1.17
N SER A 51 -8.66 2.37 -1.94
CA SER A 51 -9.90 3.15 -2.06
C SER A 51 -10.70 3.26 -0.76
N GLY A 52 -10.54 2.29 0.15
CA GLY A 52 -11.20 2.29 1.45
C GLY A 52 -10.43 3.01 2.55
N ILE A 53 -9.21 3.48 2.31
CA ILE A 53 -8.41 4.14 3.37
C ILE A 53 -9.04 5.52 3.67
N GLU A 54 -9.44 5.70 4.92
CA GLU A 54 -10.08 6.93 5.41
C GLU A 54 -9.05 7.86 6.06
N GLU A 55 -8.06 7.28 6.75
CA GLU A 55 -6.99 7.99 7.44
C GLU A 55 -5.69 7.19 7.37
N ILE A 56 -4.56 7.88 7.26
CA ILE A 56 -3.23 7.26 7.25
C ILE A 56 -2.22 8.16 7.96
N ASP A 57 -1.34 7.57 8.77
CA ASP A 57 -0.23 8.28 9.41
C ASP A 57 1.13 7.89 8.79
N LEU A 58 2.21 8.45 9.34
CA LEU A 58 3.56 8.14 8.88
C LEU A 58 3.90 6.64 9.00
N ALA A 59 3.43 5.93 10.02
CA ALA A 59 3.71 4.51 10.20
C ALA A 59 3.00 3.68 9.11
N GLY A 60 1.75 4.00 8.78
CA GLY A 60 1.03 3.40 7.66
C GLY A 60 1.76 3.61 6.33
N MET A 61 2.23 4.83 6.07
CA MET A 61 3.00 5.16 4.87
C MET A 61 4.34 4.40 4.81
N GLN A 62 5.05 4.33 5.94
CA GLN A 62 6.32 3.61 6.07
C GLN A 62 6.15 2.11 5.84
N LEU A 63 5.07 1.51 6.34
CA LEU A 63 4.74 0.10 6.11
C LEU A 63 4.61 -0.20 4.61
N ILE A 64 3.78 0.56 3.90
CA ILE A 64 3.59 0.41 2.45
C ILE A 64 4.93 0.58 1.70
N CYS A 65 5.71 1.60 2.04
CA CYS A 65 7.03 1.81 1.45
C CYS A 65 7.98 0.64 1.71
N SER A 66 7.97 0.10 2.92
CA SER A 66 8.73 -1.09 3.30
C SER A 66 8.31 -2.32 2.51
N ALA A 67 7.00 -2.50 2.30
CA ALA A 67 6.43 -3.59 1.53
C ALA A 67 6.86 -3.53 0.05
N CYS A 68 6.79 -2.36 -0.60
CA CYS A 68 7.30 -2.17 -1.97
C CYS A 68 8.79 -2.57 -2.08
N ARG A 69 9.62 -2.09 -1.16
CA ARG A 69 11.06 -2.44 -1.12
C ARG A 69 11.28 -3.94 -0.92
N THR A 70 10.48 -4.56 -0.07
CA THR A 70 10.58 -5.99 0.22
C THR A 70 10.18 -6.83 -0.99
N ALA A 71 9.05 -6.52 -1.63
CA ALA A 71 8.61 -7.17 -2.86
C ALA A 71 9.66 -7.08 -3.97
N LEU A 72 10.23 -5.89 -4.19
CA LEU A 72 11.29 -5.71 -5.18
C LEU A 72 12.51 -6.60 -4.89
N ARG A 73 12.94 -6.68 -3.62
CA ARG A 73 14.07 -7.52 -3.20
C ARG A 73 13.84 -9.00 -3.45
N VAL A 74 12.59 -9.48 -3.32
CA VAL A 74 12.22 -10.88 -3.58
C VAL A 74 11.69 -11.11 -5.00
N GLN A 75 11.94 -10.15 -5.92
CA GLN A 75 11.53 -10.22 -7.33
C GLN A 75 10.00 -10.39 -7.54
N LYS A 76 9.20 -9.79 -6.65
CA LYS A 76 7.74 -9.68 -6.77
C LYS A 76 7.33 -8.25 -7.06
N ARG A 77 6.11 -8.09 -7.57
CA ARG A 77 5.50 -6.78 -7.84
C ARG A 77 4.59 -6.37 -6.70
N PHE A 78 4.60 -5.09 -6.37
CA PHE A 78 3.67 -4.48 -5.42
C PHE A 78 3.04 -3.26 -6.09
N ASN A 79 1.80 -3.40 -6.55
CA ASN A 79 1.10 -2.33 -7.25
C ASN A 79 -0.07 -1.80 -6.41
N PHE A 80 -0.58 -0.66 -6.81
CA PHE A 80 -1.73 -0.02 -6.19
C PHE A 80 -2.93 -0.03 -7.14
N SER A 81 -4.13 -0.04 -6.57
CA SER A 81 -5.39 0.19 -7.28
C SER A 81 -6.32 1.07 -6.46
N GLY A 82 -7.33 1.63 -7.11
CA GLY A 82 -8.24 2.60 -6.49
C GLY A 82 -7.63 4.00 -6.41
N CYS A 83 -8.40 4.93 -5.85
CA CYS A 83 -8.00 6.32 -5.62
C CYS A 83 -8.01 6.59 -4.12
N ILE A 84 -7.00 7.30 -3.62
CA ILE A 84 -7.01 7.78 -2.23
C ILE A 84 -8.03 8.90 -2.05
N SER A 85 -8.62 8.98 -0.86
CA SER A 85 -9.52 10.09 -0.52
C SER A 85 -8.77 11.44 -0.52
N PRO A 86 -9.47 12.57 -0.74
CA PRO A 86 -8.86 13.89 -0.65
C PRO A 86 -8.21 14.18 0.70
N ASP A 87 -8.74 13.64 1.80
CA ASP A 87 -8.19 13.86 3.13
C ASP A 87 -6.92 13.05 3.36
N VAL A 88 -6.88 11.79 2.89
CA VAL A 88 -5.64 11.01 2.85
C VAL A 88 -4.57 11.71 2.01
N LYS A 89 -4.96 12.29 0.86
CA LYS A 89 -4.06 13.05 0.00
C LYS A 89 -3.46 14.26 0.72
N LYS A 90 -4.27 15.07 1.41
CA LYS A 90 -3.79 16.19 2.23
C LYS A 90 -2.80 15.73 3.30
N THR A 91 -3.06 14.59 3.95
CA THR A 91 -2.13 14.07 4.97
C THR A 91 -0.78 13.69 4.36
N ILE A 92 -0.76 13.04 3.19
CA ILE A 92 0.49 12.72 2.46
C ILE A 92 1.26 13.99 2.10
N GLU A 93 0.55 15.04 1.66
CA GLU A 93 1.12 16.36 1.35
C GLU A 93 1.71 17.01 2.61
N CYS A 94 0.98 17.02 3.74
CA CYS A 94 1.45 17.58 5.02
C CYS A 94 2.70 16.88 5.56
N VAL A 95 2.81 15.56 5.39
CA VAL A 95 3.99 14.79 5.81
C VAL A 95 5.19 15.04 4.88
N GLY A 96 4.99 15.71 3.74
CA GLY A 96 6.07 16.04 2.80
C GLY A 96 6.58 14.85 2.00
N LEU A 97 5.78 13.78 1.90
CA LEU A 97 6.15 12.55 1.18
C LEU A 97 5.76 12.59 -0.30
N GLN A 98 5.03 13.61 -0.75
CA GLN A 98 4.73 13.79 -2.16
C GLN A 98 6.01 14.09 -2.96
N ARG A 99 6.41 13.14 -3.81
CA ARG A 99 7.51 13.32 -4.75
C ARG A 99 6.97 13.49 -6.17
N GLN A 100 7.64 14.32 -6.97
CA GLN A 100 7.32 14.52 -8.40
C GLN A 100 8.16 13.61 -9.33
N SER A 101 8.74 12.53 -8.80
CA SER A 101 9.64 11.63 -9.54
C SER A 101 9.22 10.18 -9.40
N THR A 102 9.59 9.32 -10.36
CA THR A 102 9.40 7.87 -10.28
C THR A 102 10.04 7.24 -9.04
N CYS A 103 9.52 6.09 -8.60
CA CYS A 103 10.00 5.40 -7.42
C CYS A 103 10.90 4.21 -7.80
N LYS A 104 12.22 4.33 -7.56
CA LYS A 104 13.18 3.23 -7.76
C LYS A 104 12.87 1.96 -6.94
N HIS A 105 12.05 2.09 -5.91
CA HIS A 105 11.61 1.00 -5.04
C HIS A 105 10.32 0.32 -5.51
N ASN A 106 9.78 0.77 -6.65
CA ASN A 106 8.62 0.19 -7.30
C ASN A 106 8.91 -0.12 -8.78
N ALA A 107 10.09 -0.65 -9.08
CA ALA A 107 10.53 -0.94 -10.45
C ALA A 107 10.40 0.28 -11.40
N ASP A 108 10.74 1.48 -10.90
CA ASP A 108 10.64 2.76 -11.59
C ASP A 108 9.21 3.18 -12.01
N LEU A 109 8.18 2.47 -11.54
CA LEU A 109 6.80 2.92 -11.64
C LEU A 109 6.51 4.02 -10.61
N PRO A 110 5.59 4.96 -10.90
CA PRO A 110 5.06 5.85 -9.89
C PRO A 110 4.51 5.04 -8.69
N CYS A 111 5.02 5.27 -7.49
CA CYS A 111 4.35 4.77 -6.29
C CYS A 111 3.25 5.75 -5.86
N ILE A 112 2.39 5.32 -4.96
CA ILE A 112 1.33 6.16 -4.36
C ILE A 112 1.86 7.49 -3.79
N TRP A 113 3.12 7.54 -3.35
CA TRP A 113 3.77 8.76 -2.83
C TRP A 113 4.40 9.64 -3.92
N CYS A 114 4.60 9.09 -5.12
CA CYS A 114 5.34 9.69 -6.23
C CYS A 114 4.41 10.18 -7.36
N GLY A 115 3.14 10.44 -7.06
CA GLY A 115 2.12 10.78 -8.06
C GLY A 115 1.52 9.58 -8.81
N GLY A 116 1.67 8.37 -8.28
CA GLY A 116 1.21 7.13 -8.92
C GLY A 116 -0.26 6.78 -8.73
N ILE A 117 -1.02 7.60 -8.01
CA ILE A 117 -2.48 7.48 -7.93
C ILE A 117 -3.06 8.87 -8.15
N ASN A 118 -3.82 9.01 -9.25
CA ASN A 118 -4.59 10.21 -9.58
C ASN A 118 -5.97 10.15 -8.93
#